data_AF-A0A377VVQ9-F1
#
_entry.id   AF-A0A377VVQ9-F1
#
_cell.length_a   1.000
_cell.length_b   1.000
_cell.length_c   1.000
_cell.angle_alpha   90.00
_cell.angle_beta   90.00
_cell.angle_gamma   90.00
#
_symmetry.space_group_name_H-M   'P 1'
#
loop_
_entity.id
_entity.type
_entity.pdbx_description
1 polymer ?
#
loop_
_entity_poly.entity_id
_entity_poly.type
_entity_poly.pdbx_seq_one_letter_code
_entity_poly.pdbx_strand_id
1 'polypeptide(L)'
;MEEALLDYPLVEELDRIADKFAREDKGPQPAVTHYRGLATVEMPVATGRYPTSRYGLVELEPKTGRKHQLRRHLAHLRHPILGDSKHGDLRQNRSAAEHFGCHRLMLHASELSLTHPFTGEPLTLRAGFDDVWMRALSQFGWRGLLPLNERVEFADDSGQDEENKVNPGR
;
A
#
# COMPACT_ATOMS: atom_id res chain seq x y z
N MET A 1 17.56 7.75 -8.91
CA MET A 1 16.22 7.73 -9.52
C MET A 1 15.56 9.06 -9.19
N GLU A 2 14.91 9.65 -10.18
CA GLU A 2 14.37 11.02 -10.14
C GLU A 2 13.02 11.02 -9.42
N GLU A 3 12.78 12.03 -8.57
CA GLU A 3 11.48 12.26 -7.95
C GLU A 3 10.54 12.85 -9.01
N ALA A 4 9.32 12.32 -9.11
CA ALA A 4 8.35 12.71 -10.12
C ALA A 4 7.01 13.09 -9.49
N LEU A 5 6.36 14.09 -10.11
CA LEU A 5 5.05 14.59 -9.70
C LEU A 5 3.95 13.95 -10.53
N LEU A 6 2.93 13.43 -9.86
CA LEU A 6 1.68 13.04 -10.49
C LEU A 6 0.55 13.96 -10.01
N ASP A 7 0.18 14.90 -10.88
CA ASP A 7 -0.98 15.77 -10.72
C ASP A 7 -2.09 15.27 -11.67
N TYR A 8 -2.95 14.40 -11.14
CA TYR A 8 -4.05 13.83 -11.89
C TYR A 8 -5.32 13.89 -11.05
N PRO A 9 -6.30 14.74 -11.41
CA PRO A 9 -7.52 14.92 -10.63
C PRO A 9 -8.34 13.63 -10.61
N LEU A 10 -9.00 13.39 -9.49
CA LEU A 10 -9.78 12.17 -9.27
C LEU A 10 -11.25 12.50 -9.07
N VAL A 11 -12.10 11.83 -9.83
CA VAL A 11 -13.56 11.84 -9.63
C VAL A 11 -13.90 10.95 -8.44
N GLU A 12 -14.86 11.34 -7.62
CA GLU A 12 -15.28 10.53 -6.47
C GLU A 12 -16.01 9.28 -6.97
N GLU A 13 -15.45 8.09 -6.74
CA GLU A 13 -16.14 6.82 -6.98
C GLU A 13 -16.94 6.47 -5.73
N LEU A 14 -18.25 6.65 -5.80
CA LEU A 14 -19.17 6.32 -4.72
C LEU A 14 -19.22 4.80 -4.52
N ASP A 15 -19.09 4.39 -3.26
CA ASP A 15 -19.30 3.00 -2.87
C ASP A 15 -20.80 2.79 -2.60
N ARG A 16 -21.42 1.83 -3.28
CA ARG A 16 -22.86 1.53 -3.14
C ARG A 16 -23.28 1.16 -1.71
N ILE A 17 -22.33 0.73 -0.86
CA ILE A 17 -22.59 0.31 0.51
C ILE A 17 -22.30 1.46 1.50
N ALA A 18 -21.14 2.12 1.39
CA ALA A 18 -20.75 3.17 2.33
C ALA A 18 -21.37 4.55 2.03
N ASP A 19 -21.70 4.82 0.76
CA ASP A 19 -22.05 6.16 0.28
C ASP A 19 -23.52 6.26 -0.16
N LYS A 20 -24.43 5.46 0.42
CA LYS A 20 -25.86 5.37 0.06
C LYS A 20 -26.62 6.71 0.13
N PHE A 21 -26.08 7.71 0.84
CA PHE A 21 -26.64 9.06 1.00
C PHE A 21 -25.71 10.17 0.45
N ALA A 22 -24.63 9.83 -0.26
CA ALA A 22 -23.70 10.81 -0.79
C ALA A 22 -24.29 11.53 -2.02
N ARG A 23 -24.03 12.83 -2.15
CA ARG A 23 -24.45 13.61 -3.32
C ARG A 23 -23.76 13.05 -4.57
N GLU A 24 -24.55 12.69 -5.57
CA GLU A 24 -24.14 11.94 -6.78
C GLU A 24 -23.24 12.71 -7.76
N ASP A 25 -22.89 13.97 -7.49
CA ASP A 25 -22.22 14.82 -8.48
C ASP A 25 -21.20 15.78 -7.85
N LYS A 26 -20.07 15.24 -7.39
CA LYS A 26 -18.88 16.05 -7.11
C LYS A 26 -17.93 15.94 -8.30
N GLY A 27 -17.70 17.07 -8.96
CA GLY A 27 -16.72 17.18 -10.04
C GLY A 27 -15.30 16.73 -9.62
N PRO A 28 -14.39 16.56 -10.60
CA PRO A 28 -13.04 16.07 -10.35
C PRO A 28 -12.34 16.89 -9.28
N GLN A 29 -11.82 16.22 -8.24
CA GLN A 29 -11.08 16.87 -7.17
C GLN A 29 -9.59 16.82 -7.51
N PRO A 30 -8.83 17.93 -7.33
CA PRO A 30 -7.40 17.93 -7.55
C PRO A 30 -6.75 16.92 -6.60
N ALA A 31 -5.83 16.14 -7.16
CA ALA A 31 -5.14 15.09 -6.44
C ALA A 31 -3.68 15.03 -6.90
N VAL A 32 -2.77 15.23 -5.94
CA VAL A 32 -1.34 15.36 -6.19
C VAL A 32 -0.58 14.36 -5.33
N THR A 33 0.28 13.59 -5.99
CA THR A 33 1.15 12.58 -5.35
C THR A 33 2.56 12.74 -5.90
N HIS A 34 3.55 12.87 -5.03
CA HIS A 34 4.94 12.70 -5.41
C HIS A 34 5.30 11.22 -5.34
N TYR A 35 6.14 10.75 -6.25
CA TYR A 35 6.63 9.38 -6.22
C TYR A 35 8.10 9.29 -6.58
N ARG A 36 8.75 8.27 -6.03
CA ARG A 36 10.17 7.98 -6.27
C ARG A 36 10.38 6.48 -6.41
N GLY A 37 10.95 6.06 -7.53
CA GLY A 37 11.38 4.68 -7.70
C GLY A 37 12.57 4.37 -6.80
N LEU A 38 12.47 3.32 -5.99
CA LEU A 38 13.53 2.89 -5.06
C LEU A 38 14.30 1.69 -5.61
N ALA A 39 13.60 0.72 -6.21
CA ALA A 39 14.22 -0.45 -6.80
C ALA A 39 13.31 -1.10 -7.84
N THR A 40 13.91 -1.90 -8.72
CA THR A 40 13.19 -2.76 -9.67
C THR A 40 13.83 -4.15 -9.68
N VAL A 41 13.04 -5.16 -10.02
CA VAL A 41 13.51 -6.53 -10.19
C VAL A 41 12.71 -7.21 -11.29
N GLU A 42 13.37 -8.08 -12.06
CA GLU A 42 12.71 -8.99 -12.99
C GLU A 42 12.76 -10.40 -12.42
N MET A 43 11.59 -10.99 -12.19
CA MET A 43 11.45 -12.32 -11.61
C MET A 43 11.11 -13.34 -12.70
N PRO A 44 11.64 -14.58 -12.60
CA PRO A 44 11.34 -15.68 -13.52
C PRO A 44 9.96 -16.29 -13.23
N VAL A 45 8.94 -15.44 -13.18
CA VAL A 45 7.55 -15.79 -12.90
C VAL A 45 6.70 -15.44 -14.11
N ALA A 46 6.09 -16.45 -14.70
CA ALA A 46 5.27 -16.29 -15.88
C ALA A 46 3.91 -15.69 -15.52
N THR A 47 3.56 -14.56 -16.12
CA THR A 47 2.24 -13.94 -15.95
C THR A 47 1.59 -13.71 -17.31
N GLY A 48 0.52 -14.46 -17.57
CA GLY A 48 -0.18 -14.40 -18.85
C GLY A 48 0.68 -14.94 -19.99
N ARG A 49 1.05 -14.08 -20.94
CA ARG A 49 1.85 -14.45 -22.12
C ARG A 49 3.35 -14.25 -21.93
N TYR A 50 3.77 -13.64 -20.82
CA TYR A 50 5.16 -13.28 -20.58
C TYR A 50 5.81 -14.31 -19.67
N PRO A 51 7.04 -14.78 -19.99
CA PRO A 51 7.74 -15.78 -19.19
C PRO A 51 8.34 -15.20 -17.90
N THR A 52 8.51 -13.87 -17.84
CA THR A 52 9.03 -13.14 -16.68
C THR A 52 8.08 -12.00 -16.30
N SER A 53 8.17 -11.55 -15.05
CA SER A 53 7.38 -10.45 -14.50
C SER A 53 8.29 -9.44 -13.83
N ARG A 54 8.01 -8.14 -14.01
CA ARG A 54 8.80 -7.05 -13.41
C ARG A 54 8.04 -6.42 -12.27
N TYR A 55 8.75 -6.16 -11.17
CA TYR A 55 8.22 -5.50 -9.99
C TYR A 55 9.07 -4.26 -9.66
N GLY A 56 8.43 -3.27 -9.04
CA GLY A 56 9.09 -2.04 -8.60
C GLY A 56 8.70 -1.69 -7.17
N LEU A 57 9.69 -1.26 -6.40
CA LEU A 57 9.50 -0.63 -5.10
C LEU A 57 9.41 0.88 -5.31
N VAL A 58 8.32 1.48 -4.88
CA VAL A 58 8.03 2.91 -5.10
C VAL A 58 7.66 3.55 -3.78
N GLU A 59 8.32 4.65 -3.47
CA GLU A 59 7.93 5.55 -2.39
C GLU A 59 6.90 6.55 -2.92
N LEU A 60 5.86 6.81 -2.14
CA LEU A 60 4.75 7.68 -2.50
C LEU A 60 4.52 8.69 -1.38
N GLU A 61 4.45 9.97 -1.74
CA GLU A 61 4.12 11.04 -0.81
C GLU A 61 2.84 11.76 -1.30
N PRO A 62 1.67 11.43 -0.75
CA PRO A 62 0.41 12.10 -1.11
C PRO A 62 0.40 13.52 -0.56
N LYS A 63 0.31 14.54 -1.43
CA LYS A 63 0.09 15.94 -1.04
C LYS A 63 -1.39 16.25 -0.80
N THR A 64 -2.27 15.35 -1.20
CA THR A 64 -3.72 15.40 -0.98
C THR A 64 -4.23 14.03 -0.51
N GLY A 65 -5.36 14.00 0.20
CA GLY A 65 -5.91 12.78 0.80
C GLY A 65 -7.20 12.26 0.14
N ARG A 66 -7.25 12.12 -1.20
CA ARG A 66 -8.48 11.63 -1.87
C ARG A 66 -8.66 10.11 -1.70
N LYS A 67 -9.92 9.64 -1.71
CA LYS A 67 -10.25 8.20 -1.59
C LYS A 67 -9.48 7.38 -2.62
N HIS A 68 -8.74 6.36 -2.15
CA HIS A 68 -7.89 5.49 -2.98
C HIS A 68 -6.90 6.24 -3.90
N GLN A 69 -6.45 7.45 -3.54
CA GLN A 69 -5.64 8.29 -4.42
C GLN A 69 -4.43 7.56 -4.99
N LEU A 70 -3.55 7.06 -4.12
CA LEU A 70 -2.31 6.37 -4.52
C LEU A 70 -2.57 5.17 -5.44
N ARG A 71 -3.58 4.37 -5.10
CA ARG A 71 -4.00 3.18 -5.87
C ARG A 71 -4.44 3.56 -7.28
N ARG A 72 -5.29 4.57 -7.41
CA ARG A 72 -5.82 5.05 -8.69
C ARG A 72 -4.75 5.76 -9.53
N HIS A 73 -3.90 6.54 -8.87
CA HIS A 73 -2.74 7.20 -9.48
C HIS A 73 -1.76 6.20 -10.09
N LEU A 74 -1.38 5.17 -9.34
CA LEU A 74 -0.49 4.13 -9.84
C LEU A 74 -1.13 3.26 -10.93
N ALA A 75 -2.43 2.97 -10.82
CA ALA A 75 -3.18 2.32 -11.90
C ALA A 75 -3.23 3.17 -13.18
N HIS A 76 -3.39 4.49 -13.05
CA HIS A 76 -3.36 5.44 -14.17
C HIS A 76 -2.00 5.42 -14.89
N LEU A 77 -0.91 5.36 -14.13
CA LEU A 77 0.45 5.19 -14.67
C LEU A 77 0.73 3.79 -15.25
N ARG A 78 -0.25 2.87 -15.23
CA ARG A 78 -0.09 1.45 -15.62
C ARG A 78 0.94 0.69 -14.77
N HIS A 79 1.09 1.12 -13.53
CA HIS A 79 1.90 0.47 -12.50
C HIS A 79 1.05 0.14 -11.27
N PRO A 80 -0.04 -0.65 -11.41
CA PRO A 80 -0.94 -0.94 -10.30
C PRO A 80 -0.23 -1.59 -9.11
N ILE A 81 -0.71 -1.29 -7.90
CA ILE A 81 -0.19 -1.87 -6.66
C ILE A 81 -0.57 -3.35 -6.57
N LEU A 82 0.39 -4.19 -6.15
CA LEU A 82 0.15 -5.62 -5.90
C LEU A 82 -0.89 -5.83 -4.81
N GLY A 83 -1.79 -6.79 -5.02
CA GLY A 83 -2.87 -7.13 -4.09
C GLY A 83 -4.04 -6.15 -4.10
N ASP A 84 -4.04 -5.14 -5.00
CA ASP A 84 -5.21 -4.28 -5.19
C ASP A 84 -6.30 -5.01 -5.99
N SER A 85 -7.40 -5.36 -5.34
CA SER A 85 -8.53 -6.07 -5.96
C SER A 85 -9.42 -5.18 -6.84
N LYS A 86 -9.36 -3.86 -6.69
CA LYS A 86 -10.28 -2.91 -7.36
C LYS A 86 -9.61 -2.19 -8.53
N HIS A 87 -8.39 -1.71 -8.33
CA HIS A 87 -7.64 -0.93 -9.33
C HIS A 87 -6.38 -1.66 -9.83
N GLY A 88 -6.15 -2.89 -9.37
CA GLY A 88 -4.98 -3.69 -9.74
C GLY A 88 -5.18 -4.70 -10.88
N ASP A 89 -4.10 -5.41 -11.22
CA ASP A 89 -4.14 -6.51 -12.17
C ASP A 89 -4.34 -7.84 -11.42
N LEU A 90 -5.53 -8.44 -11.57
CA LEU A 90 -5.89 -9.69 -10.89
C LEU A 90 -4.98 -10.87 -11.26
N ARG A 91 -4.35 -10.88 -12.45
CA ARG A 91 -3.41 -11.94 -12.84
C ARG A 91 -2.09 -11.78 -12.09
N GLN A 92 -1.58 -10.54 -12.02
CA GLN A 92 -0.39 -10.22 -11.23
C GLN A 92 -0.62 -10.46 -9.75
N ASN A 93 -1.82 -10.13 -9.22
CA ASN A 93 -2.15 -10.38 -7.82
C ASN A 93 -2.15 -11.87 -7.48
N ARG A 94 -2.75 -12.72 -8.33
CA ARG A 94 -2.73 -14.18 -8.11
C ARG A 94 -1.31 -14.72 -8.17
N SER A 95 -0.55 -14.32 -9.17
CA SER A 95 0.86 -14.69 -9.33
C SER A 95 1.71 -14.27 -8.13
N ALA A 96 1.55 -13.02 -7.66
CA ALA A 96 2.29 -12.52 -6.51
C ALA A 96 1.87 -13.18 -5.19
N ALA A 97 0.59 -13.52 -5.03
CA ALA A 97 0.12 -14.29 -3.87
C ALA A 97 0.70 -15.71 -3.84
N GLU A 98 0.72 -16.39 -4.99
CA GLU A 98 1.22 -17.77 -5.13
C GLU A 98 2.75 -17.85 -4.97
N HIS A 99 3.49 -16.96 -5.64
CA HIS A 99 4.96 -17.04 -5.68
C HIS A 99 5.65 -16.28 -4.55
N PHE A 100 5.04 -15.19 -4.07
CA PHE A 100 5.69 -14.30 -3.10
C PHE A 100 4.93 -14.15 -1.77
N GLY A 101 3.74 -14.74 -1.65
CA GLY A 101 2.91 -14.63 -0.46
C GLY A 101 2.21 -13.27 -0.29
N CYS A 102 2.22 -12.42 -1.33
CA CYS A 102 1.59 -11.10 -1.34
C CYS A 102 0.06 -11.23 -1.52
N HIS A 103 -0.64 -11.66 -0.48
CA HIS A 103 -2.07 -11.96 -0.49
C HIS A 103 -2.97 -10.76 -0.14
N ARG A 104 -2.38 -9.61 0.20
CA ARG A 104 -3.07 -8.37 0.57
C ARG A 104 -2.54 -7.19 -0.22
N LEU A 105 -3.21 -6.04 -0.10
CA LEU A 105 -2.74 -4.79 -0.69
C LEU A 105 -1.35 -4.43 -0.18
N MET A 106 -0.36 -4.41 -1.09
CA MET A 106 1.02 -4.04 -0.81
C MET A 106 1.19 -2.52 -0.84
N LEU A 107 0.48 -1.85 0.07
CA LEU A 107 0.61 -0.42 0.34
C LEU A 107 0.81 -0.22 1.85
N HIS A 108 1.91 0.42 2.23
CA HIS A 108 2.30 0.62 3.63
C HIS A 108 2.49 2.10 3.93
N ALA A 109 1.89 2.59 5.00
CA ALA A 109 2.12 3.95 5.50
C ALA A 109 3.38 3.94 6.38
N SER A 110 4.54 4.10 5.76
CA SER A 110 5.85 3.94 6.39
C SER A 110 6.22 5.07 7.35
N GLU A 111 5.77 6.30 7.08
CA GLU A 111 6.08 7.49 7.87
C GLU A 111 4.91 8.47 7.88
N LEU A 112 4.69 9.12 9.02
CA LEU A 112 3.79 10.25 9.19
C LEU A 112 4.53 11.36 9.94
N SER A 113 4.66 12.52 9.31
CA SER A 113 5.26 13.72 9.92
C SER A 113 4.19 14.80 10.09
N LEU A 114 4.07 15.33 11.30
CA LEU A 114 3.15 16.42 11.63
C LEU A 114 3.73 17.34 12.71
N THR A 115 3.20 18.54 12.83
CA THR A 115 3.46 19.40 13.98
C THR A 115 2.60 18.93 15.15
N HIS A 116 3.22 18.60 16.27
CA HIS A 116 2.49 18.13 17.45
C HIS A 116 1.47 19.19 17.92
N PRO A 117 0.19 18.83 18.09
CA PRO A 117 -0.88 19.82 18.27
C PRO A 117 -0.80 20.62 19.58
N PHE A 118 -0.19 20.04 20.63
CA PHE A 118 -0.03 20.70 21.92
C PHE A 118 1.35 21.36 22.12
N THR A 119 2.46 20.67 21.82
CA THR A 119 3.81 21.20 22.03
C THR A 119 4.29 22.10 20.89
N GLY A 120 3.71 22.00 19.69
CA GLY A 120 4.19 22.70 18.50
C GLY A 120 5.51 22.15 17.93
N GLU A 121 6.05 21.08 18.51
CA GLU A 121 7.30 20.47 18.07
C GLU A 121 7.08 19.53 16.87
N PRO A 122 8.10 19.33 16.02
CA PRO A 122 8.03 18.33 14.96
C PRO A 122 7.87 16.92 15.55
N LEU A 123 6.83 16.20 15.10
CA LEU A 123 6.58 14.80 15.45
C LEU A 123 6.65 13.93 14.19
N THR A 124 7.55 12.95 14.19
CA THR A 124 7.66 11.95 13.13
C THR A 124 7.38 10.56 13.72
N LEU A 125 6.34 9.92 13.19
CA LEU A 125 5.97 8.55 13.50
C LEU A 125 6.38 7.65 12.34
N ARG A 126 6.95 6.48 12.64
CA ARG A 126 7.38 5.50 11.65
C ARG A 126 6.79 4.15 11.97
N ALA A 127 6.27 3.49 10.95
CA ALA A 127 5.74 2.14 11.04
C ALA A 127 6.66 1.16 10.30
N GLY A 128 7.05 0.11 11.02
CA GLY A 128 7.79 -1.02 10.50
C GLY A 128 6.95 -1.90 9.57
N PHE A 129 7.64 -2.72 8.79
CA PHE A 129 7.02 -3.69 7.89
C PHE A 129 6.53 -4.92 8.64
N ASP A 130 5.42 -5.50 8.18
CA ASP A 130 4.99 -6.82 8.64
C ASP A 130 5.76 -7.94 7.94
N ASP A 131 5.48 -9.19 8.34
CA ASP A 131 6.16 -10.36 7.78
C ASP A 131 5.91 -10.54 6.27
N VAL A 132 4.75 -10.12 5.77
CA VAL A 132 4.43 -10.17 4.34
C VAL A 132 5.37 -9.27 3.55
N TRP A 133 5.54 -8.02 3.99
CA TRP A 133 6.51 -7.09 3.39
C TRP A 133 7.95 -7.57 3.56
N MET A 134 8.33 -8.04 4.75
CA MET A 134 9.70 -8.50 5.00
C MET A 134 10.09 -9.72 4.17
N ARG A 135 9.12 -10.61 3.88
CA ARG A 135 9.29 -11.74 2.97
C ARG A 135 9.43 -11.27 1.52
N ALA A 136 8.54 -10.39 1.06
CA ALA A 136 8.59 -9.84 -0.30
C ALA A 136 9.92 -9.11 -0.56
N LEU A 137 10.36 -8.23 0.35
CA LEU A 137 11.65 -7.54 0.27
C LEU A 137 12.82 -8.53 0.20
N SER A 138 12.76 -9.63 0.97
CA SER A 138 13.80 -10.66 0.93
C SER A 138 13.85 -11.38 -0.42
N GLN A 139 12.70 -11.76 -0.97
CA GLN A 139 12.63 -12.51 -2.23
C GLN A 139 12.99 -11.65 -3.45
N PHE A 140 12.68 -10.36 -3.40
CA PHE A 140 13.06 -9.40 -4.45
C PHE A 140 14.50 -8.88 -4.32
N GLY A 141 15.23 -9.26 -3.27
CA GLY A 141 16.60 -8.80 -3.04
C GLY A 141 16.68 -7.32 -2.63
N TRP A 142 15.65 -6.81 -1.96
CA TRP A 142 15.49 -5.40 -1.58
C TRP A 142 15.71 -5.14 -0.08
N ARG A 143 16.20 -6.12 0.68
CA ARG A 143 16.63 -5.93 2.07
C ARG A 143 17.74 -4.88 2.17
N GLY A 144 17.70 -4.07 3.21
CA GLY A 144 18.61 -2.96 3.46
C GLY A 144 18.27 -1.66 2.73
N LEU A 145 17.26 -1.64 1.84
CA LEU A 145 16.88 -0.42 1.11
C LEU A 145 16.05 0.54 1.98
N LEU A 146 15.35 0.03 2.99
CA LEU A 146 14.49 0.81 3.87
C LEU A 146 14.79 0.47 5.34
N PRO A 147 16.02 0.75 5.83
CA PRO A 147 16.49 0.28 7.13
C PRO A 147 15.68 0.82 8.31
N LEU A 148 15.00 1.96 8.12
CA LEU A 148 14.15 2.58 9.13
C LEU A 148 12.81 1.87 9.30
N ASN A 149 12.40 1.07 8.31
CA ASN A 149 11.12 0.36 8.27
C ASN A 149 11.29 -1.17 8.36
N GLU A 150 12.50 -1.71 8.20
CA GLU A 150 12.80 -3.16 8.26
C GLU A 150 12.80 -3.71 9.70
N ARG A 151 11.70 -3.49 10.42
CA ARG A 151 11.42 -4.07 11.74
C ARG A 151 9.98 -4.58 11.76
N VAL A 152 9.78 -5.77 12.32
CA VAL A 152 8.43 -6.31 12.55
C VAL A 152 7.89 -5.68 13.82
N GLU A 153 6.96 -4.74 13.70
CA GLU A 153 6.37 -4.04 14.86
C GLU A 153 5.32 -4.87 15.60
N PHE A 154 4.63 -5.75 14.89
CA PHE A 154 3.60 -6.63 15.43
C PHE A 154 3.91 -8.05 14.97
N ALA A 155 4.38 -8.90 15.88
CA ALA A 155 4.44 -10.33 15.63
C ALA A 155 3.01 -10.91 15.64
N ASP A 156 2.78 -12.02 14.93
CA ASP A 156 1.48 -12.71 14.85
C ASP A 156 0.85 -13.03 16.23
N ASP A 157 1.65 -13.04 17.30
CA ASP A 157 1.25 -13.39 18.67
C ASP A 157 0.93 -12.17 19.55
N SER A 158 0.29 -11.13 19.00
CA SER A 158 -0.33 -10.11 19.86
C SER A 158 -1.60 -10.69 20.48
N GLY A 159 -1.44 -11.51 21.51
CA GLY A 159 -2.50 -12.19 22.29
C GLY A 159 -3.43 -11.26 23.06
N GLN A 160 -3.91 -10.18 22.45
CA GLN A 160 -4.84 -9.22 23.06
C GLN A 160 -6.32 -9.65 22.93
N ASP A 161 -6.61 -10.67 22.12
CA ASP A 161 -8.00 -11.09 21.83
C ASP A 161 -8.41 -12.46 22.44
N GLU A 162 -7.58 -13.09 23.28
CA GLU A 162 -7.98 -14.36 23.93
C GLU A 162 -8.84 -14.19 25.20
N GLU A 163 -8.96 -12.98 25.75
CA GLU A 163 -9.52 -12.78 27.10
C GLU A 163 -11.05 -12.68 27.19
N ASN A 164 -11.81 -13.10 26.17
CA ASN A 164 -13.28 -13.11 26.28
C ASN A 164 -13.97 -14.36 25.73
N LYS A 165 -13.37 -15.55 25.91
CA LYS A 165 -14.15 -16.78 25.94
C LYS A 165 -14.86 -16.91 27.29
N VAL A 166 -15.98 -16.18 27.42
CA VAL A 166 -16.97 -16.42 28.48
C VAL A 166 -17.44 -17.86 28.37
N ASN A 167 -17.13 -18.62 29.41
CA ASN A 167 -17.50 -20.01 29.62
C ASN A 167 -19.02 -20.14 29.76
N PRO A 168 -19.78 -20.82 28.87
CA PRO A 168 -21.19 -21.10 29.13
C PRO A 168 -21.27 -22.36 29.99
N GLY A 169 -21.15 -22.19 31.30
CA GLY A 169 -21.42 -23.24 32.29
C GLY A 169 -22.76 -23.00 32.99
N ARG A 170 -23.86 -23.53 32.45
CA ARG A 170 -24.86 -24.36 33.15
C ARG A 170 -26.04 -24.71 32.23
#